data_AF-A0AAN9B073-F1
#
_entry.id   AF-A0AAN9B073-F1
#
_cell.length_a   1.000
_cell.length_b   1.000
_cell.length_c   1.000
_cell.angle_alpha   90.00
_cell.angle_beta   90.00
_cell.angle_gamma   90.00
#
_symmetry.space_group_name_H-M   'P 1'
#
loop_
_entity.id
_entity.type
_entity.pdbx_description
1 polymer ?
#
loop_
_entity_poly.entity_id
_entity_poly.type
_entity_poly.pdbx_seq_one_letter_code
_entity_poly.pdbx_strand_id
1 'polypeptide(L)'
;MLEERYPQEAWIQVYTDGSATEAVKNGGSGVYVQYPSGERQAEAIPTGLHCTNYRAEVQALIHAAYTINDRVNHDNQVVFLTDALSVLQAMTSSKLPQLEHALHNIKSLRTVLQWIPSHCGVQGNEEADRMAKLGAEDEQENNPVSLTEMKTIIKSLHRTPQPQDSYHLLSRPQQVVIFRLRTGHNRLNQHLHGKLHVVPSPMCSCGEAEQDTAHILRDCRNHQVLREEIWPLPESLHNKLYGPVAALQKTTNYISRSGLQV
;
A
#
# COMPACT_ATOMS: atom_id res chain seq x y z
N MET A 1 -12.71 14.47 8.49
CA MET A 1 -12.61 12.98 8.44
C MET A 1 -13.61 12.44 7.42
N LEU A 2 -13.47 11.19 6.94
CA LEU A 2 -14.37 10.63 5.91
C LEU A 2 -15.85 10.70 6.33
N GLU A 3 -16.14 10.40 7.60
CA GLU A 3 -17.47 10.46 8.21
C GLU A 3 -18.09 11.86 8.23
N GLU A 4 -17.27 12.91 8.36
CA GLU A 4 -17.78 14.30 8.31
C GLU A 4 -18.16 14.71 6.89
N ARG A 5 -17.43 14.19 5.89
CA ARG A 5 -17.62 14.57 4.49
C ARG A 5 -18.68 13.72 3.79
N TYR A 6 -18.76 12.44 4.17
CA TYR A 6 -19.67 11.44 3.62
C TYR A 6 -20.32 10.65 4.77
N PRO A 7 -21.19 11.26 5.58
CA PRO A 7 -21.81 10.59 6.71
C PRO A 7 -22.65 9.38 6.27
N GLN A 8 -22.55 8.28 7.02
CA GLN A 8 -23.15 7.00 6.67
C GLN A 8 -24.69 7.10 6.61
N GLU A 9 -25.30 8.01 7.37
CA GLU A 9 -26.75 8.23 7.42
C GLU A 9 -27.31 8.93 6.16
N ALA A 10 -26.44 9.51 5.33
CA ALA A 10 -26.85 10.25 4.12
C ALA A 10 -26.21 9.74 2.83
N TRP A 11 -25.07 9.05 2.93
CA TRP A 11 -24.31 8.55 1.78
C TRP A 11 -24.25 7.04 1.77
N ILE A 12 -24.46 6.47 0.59
CA ILE A 12 -24.07 5.10 0.31
C ILE A 12 -22.56 5.09 0.11
N GLN A 13 -21.86 4.39 0.98
CA GLN A 13 -20.40 4.27 0.93
C GLN A 13 -20.03 2.97 0.25
N VAL A 14 -19.29 3.07 -0.85
CA VAL A 14 -18.89 1.93 -1.67
C VAL A 14 -17.38 1.84 -1.64
N TYR A 15 -16.84 0.85 -0.97
CA TYR A 15 -15.41 0.57 -0.86
C TYR A 15 -15.01 -0.46 -1.90
N THR A 16 -13.89 -0.24 -2.59
CA THR A 16 -13.40 -1.14 -3.64
C THR A 16 -11.91 -1.35 -3.54
N ASP A 17 -11.47 -2.60 -3.71
CA ASP A 17 -10.05 -2.96 -3.77
C ASP A 17 -9.80 -4.09 -4.79
N GLY A 18 -8.55 -4.24 -5.23
CA GLY A 18 -8.10 -5.23 -6.19
C GLY A 18 -6.83 -5.96 -5.74
N SER A 19 -6.84 -7.27 -5.87
CA SER A 19 -5.71 -8.14 -5.53
C SER A 19 -5.29 -8.99 -6.73
N ALA A 20 -4.00 -9.29 -6.84
CA ALA A 20 -3.50 -10.33 -7.72
C ALA A 20 -2.31 -11.04 -7.07
N THR A 21 -2.32 -12.36 -7.19
CA THR A 21 -1.23 -13.23 -6.75
C THR A 21 0.03 -12.95 -7.57
N GLU A 22 1.17 -12.78 -6.90
CA GLU A 22 2.46 -12.42 -7.54
C GLU A 22 2.35 -11.18 -8.46
N ALA A 23 1.37 -10.30 -8.21
CA ALA A 23 1.02 -9.13 -9.00
C ALA A 23 0.55 -9.36 -10.45
N VAL A 24 0.44 -10.61 -10.92
CA VAL A 24 0.09 -10.93 -12.33
C VAL A 24 -0.79 -12.17 -12.54
N LYS A 25 -1.13 -12.91 -11.48
CA LYS A 25 -1.93 -14.13 -11.54
C LYS A 25 -3.13 -14.05 -10.60
N ASN A 26 -4.16 -14.85 -10.88
CA ASN A 26 -5.33 -15.05 -10.01
C ASN A 26 -5.80 -13.73 -9.39
N GLY A 27 -6.44 -12.89 -10.21
CA GLY A 27 -6.90 -11.60 -9.73
C GLY A 27 -8.24 -11.73 -9.00
N GLY A 28 -8.45 -10.90 -7.98
CA GLY A 28 -9.71 -10.77 -7.30
C GLY A 28 -10.08 -9.31 -7.08
N SER A 29 -11.34 -8.98 -7.32
CA SER A 29 -11.93 -7.68 -7.00
C SER A 29 -12.81 -7.81 -5.76
N GLY A 30 -12.67 -6.86 -4.84
CA GLY A 30 -13.48 -6.76 -3.65
C GLY A 30 -14.36 -5.52 -3.70
N VAL A 31 -15.64 -5.70 -3.43
CA VAL A 31 -16.61 -4.60 -3.29
C VAL A 31 -17.30 -4.72 -1.94
N TYR A 32 -17.33 -3.63 -1.18
CA TYR A 32 -18.04 -3.56 0.09
C TYR A 32 -18.92 -2.31 0.13
N VAL A 33 -20.22 -2.49 0.31
CA VAL A 33 -21.21 -1.40 0.30
C VAL A 33 -21.85 -1.27 1.68
N GLN A 34 -21.95 -0.02 2.16
CA GLN A 34 -22.69 0.35 3.35
C GLN A 34 -23.80 1.33 2.97
N TYR A 35 -25.04 0.95 3.28
CA TYR A 35 -26.22 1.77 3.01
C TYR A 35 -26.64 2.58 4.26
N PRO A 36 -27.31 3.74 4.07
CA PRO A 36 -27.88 4.52 5.17
C PRO A 36 -28.88 3.77 6.05
N SER A 37 -29.51 2.72 5.52
CA SER A 37 -30.40 1.84 6.28
C SER A 37 -29.67 0.98 7.32
N GLY A 38 -28.33 0.96 7.30
CA GLY A 38 -27.50 0.05 8.08
C GLY A 38 -27.23 -1.29 7.38
N GLU A 39 -27.86 -1.55 6.23
CA GLU A 39 -27.58 -2.73 5.40
C GLU A 39 -26.13 -2.70 4.88
N ARG A 40 -25.52 -3.88 4.79
CA ARG A 40 -24.14 -4.07 4.33
C ARG A 40 -24.08 -5.19 3.32
N GLN A 41 -23.26 -5.00 2.29
CA GLN A 41 -23.05 -5.97 1.22
C GLN A 41 -21.56 -6.12 0.96
N ALA A 42 -21.11 -7.35 0.72
CA ALA A 42 -19.72 -7.66 0.41
C ALA A 42 -19.69 -8.66 -0.75
N GLU A 43 -18.90 -8.39 -1.77
CA GLU A 43 -18.77 -9.22 -2.96
C GLU A 43 -17.29 -9.46 -3.29
N ALA A 44 -16.97 -10.72 -3.54
CA ALA A 44 -15.65 -11.18 -3.98
C ALA A 44 -15.83 -11.69 -5.41
N ILE A 45 -15.07 -11.11 -6.34
CA ILE A 45 -15.23 -11.39 -7.77
C ILE A 45 -13.90 -11.89 -8.32
N PRO A 46 -13.82 -13.12 -8.86
CA PRO A 46 -12.64 -13.57 -9.58
C PRO A 46 -12.51 -12.78 -10.88
N THR A 47 -11.31 -12.28 -11.15
CA THR A 47 -11.02 -11.47 -12.35
C THR A 47 -10.15 -12.20 -13.37
N GLY A 48 -9.80 -13.47 -13.08
CA GLY A 48 -9.21 -14.40 -14.00
C GLY A 48 -7.76 -14.76 -13.69
N LEU A 49 -7.31 -15.84 -14.33
CA LEU A 49 -6.00 -16.46 -14.13
C LEU A 49 -4.83 -15.50 -14.36
N HIS A 50 -5.01 -14.56 -15.27
CA HIS A 50 -4.00 -13.60 -15.70
C HIS A 50 -4.53 -12.18 -15.50
N CYS A 51 -4.24 -11.61 -14.34
CA CYS A 51 -4.75 -10.31 -13.93
C CYS A 51 -3.68 -9.56 -13.12
N THR A 52 -3.60 -8.25 -13.28
CA THR A 52 -2.73 -7.38 -12.48
C THR A 52 -3.55 -6.71 -11.38
N ASN A 53 -2.93 -6.29 -10.28
CA ASN A 53 -3.62 -5.50 -9.24
C ASN A 53 -4.38 -4.33 -9.85
N TYR A 54 -3.73 -3.56 -10.74
CA TYR A 54 -4.36 -2.44 -11.44
C TYR A 54 -5.64 -2.84 -12.19
N ARG A 55 -5.64 -3.98 -12.89
CA ARG A 55 -6.85 -4.46 -13.56
C ARG A 55 -7.91 -4.89 -12.56
N ALA A 56 -7.53 -5.59 -11.49
CA ALA A 56 -8.46 -5.98 -10.44
C ALA A 56 -9.10 -4.75 -9.76
N GLU A 57 -8.35 -3.67 -9.54
CA GLU A 57 -8.86 -2.39 -9.03
C GLU A 57 -9.87 -1.75 -10.00
N VAL A 58 -9.56 -1.74 -11.31
CA VAL A 58 -10.48 -1.25 -12.35
C VAL A 58 -11.77 -2.08 -12.37
N GLN A 59 -11.67 -3.42 -12.32
CA GLN A 59 -12.83 -4.31 -12.33
C GLN A 59 -13.68 -4.15 -11.06
N ALA A 60 -13.06 -3.90 -9.91
CA ALA A 60 -13.78 -3.65 -8.66
C ALA A 60 -14.68 -2.41 -8.77
N LEU A 61 -14.17 -1.31 -9.32
CA LEU A 61 -14.96 -0.09 -9.55
C LEU A 61 -16.06 -0.30 -10.61
N ILE A 62 -15.78 -1.02 -11.69
CA ILE A 62 -16.78 -1.33 -12.72
C ILE A 62 -17.93 -2.15 -12.11
N HIS A 63 -17.59 -3.23 -11.39
CA HIS A 63 -18.57 -4.09 -10.75
C HIS A 63 -19.39 -3.30 -9.72
N ALA A 64 -18.72 -2.52 -8.88
CA ALA A 64 -19.39 -1.67 -7.90
C ALA A 64 -20.36 -0.66 -8.55
N ALA A 65 -19.99 -0.07 -9.69
CA ALA A 65 -20.87 0.83 -10.42
C ALA A 65 -22.13 0.13 -10.93
N TYR A 66 -22.00 -1.09 -11.46
CA TYR A 66 -23.16 -1.90 -11.88
C TYR A 66 -24.03 -2.34 -10.69
N THR A 67 -23.43 -2.83 -9.59
CA THR A 67 -24.15 -3.21 -8.36
C THR A 67 -25.01 -2.05 -7.85
N ILE A 68 -24.48 -0.83 -7.89
CA ILE A 68 -25.19 0.38 -7.45
C ILE A 68 -26.28 0.74 -8.45
N ASN A 69 -25.98 0.81 -9.75
CA ASN A 69 -26.95 1.16 -10.78
C ASN A 69 -28.25 0.34 -10.71
N ASP A 70 -28.14 -0.95 -10.38
CA ASP A 70 -29.27 -1.87 -10.37
C ASP A 70 -30.13 -1.80 -9.10
N ARG A 71 -29.64 -1.16 -8.02
CA ARG A 71 -30.24 -1.25 -6.68
C ARG A 71 -30.69 0.06 -6.07
N VAL A 72 -30.18 1.21 -6.53
CA VAL A 72 -30.47 2.50 -5.87
C VAL A 72 -31.30 3.46 -6.72
N ASN A 73 -32.08 4.27 -6.01
CA ASN A 73 -32.96 5.28 -6.60
C ASN A 73 -32.19 6.57 -6.88
N HIS A 74 -32.71 7.39 -7.80
CA HIS A 74 -32.08 8.64 -8.23
C HIS A 74 -31.82 9.67 -7.12
N ASP A 75 -32.51 9.57 -5.98
CA ASP A 75 -32.35 10.47 -4.83
C ASP A 75 -31.13 10.12 -3.94
N ASN A 76 -30.50 8.97 -4.17
CA ASN A 76 -29.37 8.53 -3.37
C ASN A 76 -28.08 9.28 -3.71
N GLN A 77 -27.28 9.56 -2.68
CA GLN A 77 -25.91 10.07 -2.81
C GLN A 77 -24.95 8.91 -2.60
N VAL A 78 -24.00 8.75 -3.52
CA VAL A 78 -23.08 7.61 -3.52
C VAL A 78 -21.64 8.12 -3.55
N VAL A 79 -20.80 7.58 -2.67
CA VAL A 79 -19.36 7.80 -2.70
C VAL A 79 -18.63 6.48 -2.92
N PHE A 80 -17.82 6.43 -3.97
CA PHE A 80 -16.88 5.36 -4.25
C PHE A 80 -15.54 5.71 -3.60
N LEU A 81 -15.08 4.83 -2.72
CA LEU A 81 -13.91 4.95 -1.88
C LEU A 81 -12.91 3.89 -2.30
N THR A 82 -11.76 4.32 -2.80
CA THR A 82 -10.71 3.42 -3.32
C THR A 82 -9.33 3.97 -3.03
N ASP A 83 -8.36 3.11 -2.77
CA ASP A 83 -6.95 3.47 -2.63
C ASP A 83 -6.17 3.40 -3.96
N ALA A 84 -6.83 2.99 -5.05
CA ALA A 84 -6.32 2.90 -6.41
C ALA A 84 -6.11 4.28 -7.08
N LEU A 85 -5.16 5.08 -6.56
CA LEU A 85 -4.86 6.42 -7.09
C LEU A 85 -4.48 6.37 -8.58
N SER A 86 -3.80 5.31 -9.01
CA SER A 86 -3.42 5.07 -10.40
C SER A 86 -4.63 4.99 -11.34
N VAL A 87 -5.71 4.33 -10.91
CA VAL A 87 -6.97 4.21 -11.65
C VAL A 87 -7.68 5.55 -11.74
N LEU A 88 -7.74 6.30 -10.63
CA LEU A 88 -8.33 7.64 -10.61
C LEU A 88 -7.55 8.62 -11.51
N GLN A 89 -6.23 8.53 -11.54
CA GLN A 89 -5.40 9.33 -12.46
C GLN A 89 -5.65 8.94 -13.92
N ALA A 90 -5.77 7.64 -14.23
CA ALA A 90 -6.07 7.17 -15.59
C ALA A 90 -7.44 7.64 -16.10
N MET A 91 -8.43 7.75 -15.20
CA MET A 91 -9.76 8.32 -15.49
C MET A 91 -9.67 9.79 -15.94
N THR A 92 -8.83 10.61 -15.32
CA THR A 92 -8.67 12.02 -15.74
C THR A 92 -8.10 12.19 -17.15
N SER A 93 -7.47 11.14 -17.69
CA SER A 93 -6.89 11.11 -19.04
C SER A 93 -7.73 10.33 -20.06
N SER A 94 -8.97 9.94 -19.71
CA SER A 94 -9.87 9.10 -20.53
C SER A 94 -9.24 7.83 -21.09
N LYS A 95 -8.41 7.17 -20.27
CA LYS A 95 -7.73 5.92 -20.63
C LYS A 95 -8.53 4.67 -20.25
N LEU A 96 -9.72 4.82 -19.67
CA LEU A 96 -10.54 3.73 -19.12
C LEU A 96 -12.00 3.82 -19.59
N PRO A 97 -12.28 3.62 -20.90
CA PRO A 97 -13.62 3.81 -21.47
C PRO A 97 -14.68 2.88 -20.84
N GLN A 98 -14.29 1.68 -20.41
CA GLN A 98 -15.21 0.73 -19.75
C GLN A 98 -15.66 1.25 -18.38
N LEU A 99 -14.74 1.81 -17.59
CA LEU A 99 -15.07 2.41 -16.30
C LEU A 99 -15.85 3.72 -16.49
N GLU A 100 -15.48 4.54 -17.47
CA GLU A 100 -16.26 5.73 -17.83
C GLU A 100 -17.69 5.38 -18.21
N HIS A 101 -17.90 4.31 -18.99
CA HIS A 101 -19.23 3.83 -19.35
C HIS A 101 -20.02 3.31 -18.14
N ALA A 102 -19.40 2.48 -17.29
CA ALA A 102 -20.05 1.99 -16.07
C ALA A 102 -20.47 3.14 -15.14
N LEU A 103 -19.58 4.13 -14.96
CA LEU A 103 -19.86 5.33 -14.17
C LEU A 103 -20.86 6.26 -14.86
N HIS A 104 -20.95 6.26 -16.19
CA HIS A 104 -21.93 7.05 -16.92
C HIS A 104 -23.37 6.64 -16.57
N ASN A 105 -23.61 5.34 -16.41
CA ASN A 105 -24.95 4.82 -16.14
C ASN A 105 -25.47 5.27 -14.75
N ILE A 106 -24.56 5.50 -13.80
CA ILE A 106 -24.87 6.04 -12.47
C ILE A 106 -24.81 7.58 -12.39
N LYS A 107 -24.64 8.31 -13.50
CA LYS A 107 -24.57 9.80 -13.48
C LYS A 107 -25.87 10.48 -13.09
N SER A 108 -26.99 9.78 -13.19
CA SER A 108 -28.27 10.25 -12.68
C SER A 108 -28.28 10.35 -11.14
N LEU A 109 -27.35 9.67 -10.47
CA LEU A 109 -27.11 9.77 -9.03
C LEU A 109 -26.10 10.87 -8.71
N ARG A 110 -26.18 11.41 -7.50
CA ARG A 110 -25.12 12.26 -6.95
C ARG A 110 -23.92 11.39 -6.55
N THR A 111 -23.05 11.15 -7.52
CA THR A 111 -21.89 10.25 -7.39
C THR A 111 -20.58 11.01 -7.15
N VAL A 112 -19.77 10.53 -6.21
CA VAL A 112 -18.41 11.04 -5.93
C VAL A 112 -17.42 9.88 -5.97
N LEU A 113 -16.26 10.10 -6.60
CA LEU A 113 -15.09 9.22 -6.51
C LEU A 113 -14.07 9.87 -5.56
N GLN A 114 -13.71 9.18 -4.50
CA GLN A 114 -12.83 9.67 -3.45
C GLN A 114 -11.69 8.70 -3.22
N TRP A 115 -10.46 9.18 -3.42
CA TRP A 115 -9.28 8.42 -3.02
C TRP A 115 -9.18 8.35 -1.49
N ILE A 116 -8.82 7.18 -0.95
CA ILE A 116 -8.52 6.96 0.47
C ILE A 116 -7.16 6.28 0.63
N PRO A 117 -6.43 6.51 1.75
CA PRO A 117 -5.17 5.82 1.97
C PRO A 117 -5.40 4.35 2.35
N SER A 118 -4.60 3.46 1.75
CA SER A 118 -4.58 2.04 2.10
C SER A 118 -4.00 1.80 3.50
N HIS A 119 -4.42 0.70 4.15
CA HIS A 119 -3.87 0.19 5.42
C HIS A 119 -3.80 1.20 6.59
N CYS A 120 -4.75 2.13 6.63
CA CYS A 120 -4.82 3.16 7.67
C CYS A 120 -5.96 2.89 8.69
N GLY A 121 -6.47 1.66 8.80
CA GLY A 121 -7.54 1.32 9.74
C GLY A 121 -8.95 1.71 9.28
N VAL A 122 -9.14 2.05 8.00
CA VAL A 122 -10.47 2.34 7.46
C VAL A 122 -11.21 1.02 7.27
N GLN A 123 -12.12 0.70 8.19
CA GLN A 123 -12.79 -0.60 8.26
C GLN A 123 -13.43 -1.03 6.92
N GLY A 124 -14.08 -0.12 6.20
CA GLY A 124 -14.68 -0.44 4.90
C GLY A 124 -13.64 -0.81 3.83
N ASN A 125 -12.46 -0.20 3.85
CA ASN A 125 -11.37 -0.53 2.93
C ASN A 125 -10.72 -1.88 3.29
N GLU A 126 -10.57 -2.16 4.59
CA GLU A 126 -10.05 -3.46 5.05
C GLU A 126 -10.98 -4.61 4.65
N GLU A 127 -12.29 -4.38 4.67
CA GLU A 127 -13.26 -5.36 4.21
C GLU A 127 -13.22 -5.54 2.68
N ALA A 128 -13.04 -4.46 1.91
CA ALA A 128 -12.85 -4.56 0.47
C ALA A 128 -11.55 -5.32 0.12
N ASP A 129 -10.43 -5.06 0.79
CA ASP A 129 -9.16 -5.82 0.65
C ASP A 129 -9.35 -7.31 0.98
N ARG A 130 -10.10 -7.61 2.04
CA ARG A 130 -10.45 -8.99 2.41
C ARG A 130 -11.24 -9.68 1.29
N MET A 131 -12.24 -9.01 0.72
CA MET A 131 -13.04 -9.56 -0.39
C MET A 131 -12.22 -9.72 -1.66
N ALA A 132 -11.31 -8.79 -1.97
CA ALA A 132 -10.41 -8.89 -3.11
C ALA A 132 -9.49 -10.11 -3.01
N LYS A 133 -8.98 -10.42 -1.81
CA LYS A 133 -8.18 -11.63 -1.56
C LYS A 133 -9.00 -12.90 -1.73
N LEU A 134 -10.23 -12.94 -1.21
CA LEU A 134 -11.13 -14.08 -1.43
C LEU A 134 -11.43 -14.30 -2.92
N GLY A 135 -11.68 -13.23 -3.68
CA GLY A 135 -11.91 -13.32 -5.13
C GLY A 135 -10.68 -13.84 -5.90
N ALA A 136 -9.46 -13.60 -5.38
CA ALA A 136 -8.22 -14.13 -5.95
C ALA A 136 -8.00 -15.62 -5.61
N GLU A 137 -8.63 -16.12 -4.55
CA GLU A 137 -8.57 -17.52 -4.10
C GLU A 137 -9.67 -18.39 -4.73
N ASP A 138 -10.73 -17.78 -5.29
CA ASP A 138 -11.84 -18.46 -5.94
C ASP A 138 -11.47 -19.05 -7.31
N GLU A 139 -12.38 -19.84 -7.91
CA GLU A 139 -12.19 -20.45 -9.22
C GLU A 139 -11.96 -19.39 -10.31
N GLN A 140 -10.81 -19.46 -10.97
CA GLN A 140 -10.38 -18.46 -11.95
C GLN A 140 -10.67 -18.91 -13.38
N GLU A 141 -11.34 -18.04 -14.13
CA GLU A 141 -11.47 -18.22 -15.57
C GLU A 141 -10.19 -17.83 -16.34
N ASN A 142 -9.89 -18.57 -17.40
CA ASN A 142 -8.79 -18.24 -18.31
C ASN A 142 -9.23 -17.21 -19.36
N ASN A 143 -9.41 -15.98 -18.91
CA ASN A 143 -9.89 -14.89 -19.74
C ASN A 143 -8.82 -14.39 -20.74
N PRO A 144 -9.23 -13.96 -21.96
CA PRO A 144 -8.32 -13.35 -22.92
C PRO A 144 -7.60 -12.14 -22.30
N VAL A 145 -6.28 -12.07 -22.49
CA VAL A 145 -5.46 -10.95 -22.02
C VAL A 145 -5.04 -10.06 -23.18
N SER A 146 -4.98 -8.76 -22.92
CA SER A 146 -4.41 -7.80 -23.87
C SER A 146 -2.91 -8.03 -24.08
N LEU A 147 -2.39 -7.55 -25.21
CA LEU A 147 -0.96 -7.63 -25.52
C LEU A 147 -0.08 -6.92 -24.47
N THR A 148 -0.58 -5.85 -23.86
CA THR A 148 0.11 -5.13 -22.78
C THR A 148 0.20 -5.97 -21.51
N GLU A 149 -0.88 -6.67 -21.15
CA GLU A 149 -0.89 -7.60 -20.02
C GLU A 149 0.02 -8.80 -20.28
N MET A 150 -0.04 -9.38 -21.48
CA MET A 150 0.82 -10.48 -21.87
C MET A 150 2.31 -10.10 -21.77
N LYS A 151 2.70 -8.91 -22.21
CA LYS A 151 4.07 -8.39 -22.02
C LYS A 151 4.45 -8.29 -20.55
N THR A 152 3.52 -7.86 -19.69
CA THR A 152 3.74 -7.72 -18.25
C THR A 152 3.89 -9.08 -17.58
N ILE A 153 3.04 -10.04 -17.95
CA ILE A 153 3.09 -11.43 -17.49
C ILE A 153 4.41 -12.07 -17.92
N ILE A 154 4.79 -11.98 -19.19
CA ILE A 154 6.07 -12.52 -19.69
C ILE A 154 7.26 -11.91 -18.92
N LYS A 155 7.28 -10.60 -18.70
CA LYS A 155 8.32 -9.94 -17.90
C LYS A 155 8.36 -10.47 -16.46
N SER A 156 7.20 -10.73 -15.86
CA SER A 156 7.11 -11.32 -14.51
C SER A 156 7.62 -12.76 -14.48
N LEU A 157 7.27 -13.58 -15.47
CA LEU A 157 7.71 -14.98 -15.57
C LEU A 157 9.22 -15.12 -15.75
N HIS A 158 9.84 -14.18 -16.45
CA HIS A 158 11.29 -14.14 -16.67
C HIS A 158 12.02 -13.30 -15.62
N ARG A 159 11.32 -12.86 -14.56
CA ARG A 159 11.94 -12.11 -13.48
C ARG A 159 12.81 -13.07 -12.68
N THR A 160 14.11 -12.81 -12.62
CA THR A 160 15.01 -13.56 -11.75
C THR A 160 14.48 -13.42 -10.32
N PRO A 161 14.28 -14.53 -9.58
CA PRO A 161 13.91 -14.45 -8.18
C PRO A 161 14.93 -13.58 -7.47
N GLN A 162 14.49 -12.46 -6.92
CA GLN A 162 15.33 -11.69 -6.03
C GLN A 162 15.64 -12.59 -4.83
N PRO A 163 16.89 -12.63 -4.33
CA PRO A 163 17.20 -13.33 -3.09
C PRO A 163 16.17 -12.93 -2.04
N GLN A 164 15.59 -13.93 -1.36
CA GLN A 164 14.51 -13.67 -0.40
C GLN A 164 15.07 -12.84 0.75
N ASP A 165 14.84 -11.53 0.69
CA ASP A 165 15.30 -10.59 1.68
C ASP A 165 14.54 -10.83 2.98
N SER A 166 15.29 -11.08 4.07
CA SER A 166 14.72 -11.28 5.40
C SER A 166 13.90 -10.08 5.88
N TYR A 167 14.04 -8.91 5.24
CA TYR A 167 13.16 -7.75 5.38
C TYR A 167 11.67 -8.11 5.33
N HIS A 168 11.26 -8.98 4.42
CA HIS A 168 9.84 -9.33 4.25
C HIS A 168 9.26 -10.18 5.38
N LEU A 169 10.12 -10.73 6.27
CA LEU A 169 9.72 -11.48 7.45
C LEU A 169 9.50 -10.59 8.69
N LEU A 170 9.78 -9.30 8.58
CA LEU A 170 9.60 -8.33 9.66
C LEU A 170 8.14 -7.84 9.75
N SER A 171 7.75 -7.35 10.93
CA SER A 171 6.48 -6.62 11.05
C SER A 171 6.51 -5.31 10.27
N ARG A 172 5.35 -4.76 9.88
CA ARG A 172 5.27 -3.50 9.13
C ARG A 172 6.04 -2.34 9.79
N PRO A 173 5.95 -2.10 11.11
CA PRO A 173 6.76 -1.06 11.77
C PRO A 173 8.27 -1.30 11.62
N GLN A 174 8.72 -2.55 11.74
CA GLN A 174 10.12 -2.92 11.59
C GLN A 174 10.61 -2.76 10.15
N GLN A 175 9.78 -3.15 9.17
CA GLN A 175 10.04 -2.92 7.75
C GLN A 175 10.26 -1.43 7.47
N VAL A 176 9.40 -0.54 7.97
CA VAL A 176 9.57 0.91 7.78
C VAL A 176 10.93 1.39 8.29
N VAL A 177 11.34 0.96 9.49
CA VAL A 177 12.65 1.33 10.06
C VAL A 177 13.80 0.86 9.15
N ILE A 178 13.83 -0.43 8.80
CA ILE A 178 14.91 -0.99 7.96
C ILE A 178 14.93 -0.33 6.57
N PHE A 179 13.77 -0.09 5.97
CA PHE A 179 13.67 0.57 4.67
C PHE A 179 14.24 2.00 4.70
N ARG A 180 13.88 2.79 5.72
CA ARG A 180 14.39 4.16 5.87
C ARG A 180 15.89 4.19 6.15
N LEU A 181 16.41 3.22 6.90
CA LEU A 181 17.85 3.07 7.11
C LEU A 181 18.61 2.71 5.83
N ARG A 182 18.11 1.74 5.05
CA ARG A 182 18.72 1.27 3.79
C ARG A 182 18.71 2.32 2.70
N THR A 183 17.61 3.07 2.59
CA THR A 183 17.44 4.06 1.51
C THR A 183 17.98 5.45 1.87
N GLY A 184 18.28 5.70 3.16
CA GLY A 184 18.68 7.02 3.64
C GLY A 184 17.54 8.05 3.68
N HIS A 185 16.30 7.67 3.34
CA HIS A 185 15.12 8.53 3.47
C HIS A 185 14.60 8.49 4.91
N ASN A 186 15.37 9.11 5.80
CA ASN A 186 15.13 9.09 7.23
C ASN A 186 15.29 10.48 7.85
N ARG A 187 15.00 10.62 9.14
CA ARG A 187 15.10 11.90 9.86
C ARG A 187 16.45 12.13 10.54
N LEU A 188 17.53 11.55 10.02
CA LEU A 188 18.88 11.88 10.47
C LEU A 188 19.37 13.18 9.81
N ASN A 189 20.26 13.92 10.48
CA ASN A 189 20.68 15.25 10.05
C ASN A 189 21.25 15.27 8.62
N GLN A 190 21.93 14.22 8.16
CA GLN A 190 22.43 14.15 6.79
C GLN A 190 21.29 14.33 5.76
N HIS A 191 20.18 13.60 5.90
CA HIS A 191 19.03 13.69 5.00
C HIS A 191 18.26 15.00 5.21
N LEU A 192 18.02 15.37 6.47
CA LEU A 192 17.29 16.59 6.82
C LEU A 192 17.99 17.86 6.31
N HIS A 193 19.32 17.90 6.33
CA HIS A 193 20.10 19.01 5.80
C HIS A 193 20.19 18.95 4.28
N GLY A 194 20.69 17.82 3.74
CA GLY A 194 21.06 17.74 2.33
C GLY A 194 19.89 17.62 1.35
N LYS A 195 18.71 17.14 1.78
CA LYS A 195 17.53 16.99 0.92
C LYS A 195 16.38 17.90 1.32
N LEU A 196 16.08 17.97 2.61
CA LEU A 196 14.91 18.73 3.10
C LEU A 196 15.24 20.18 3.48
N HIS A 197 16.51 20.51 3.73
CA HIS A 197 16.96 21.83 4.19
C HIS A 197 16.22 22.34 5.44
N VAL A 198 15.85 21.43 6.36
CA VAL A 198 15.08 21.75 7.58
C VAL A 198 15.93 21.83 8.84
N VAL A 199 17.20 21.42 8.78
CA VAL A 199 18.18 21.59 9.85
C VAL A 199 19.40 22.33 9.32
N PRO A 200 20.11 23.11 10.16
CA PRO A 200 21.20 23.98 9.72
C PRO A 200 22.53 23.25 9.44
N SER A 201 22.66 21.98 9.84
CA SER A 201 23.90 21.22 9.68
C SER A 201 23.63 19.72 9.56
N PRO A 202 24.40 18.98 8.73
CA PRO A 202 24.31 17.52 8.64
C PRO A 202 25.03 16.81 9.79
N MET A 203 25.78 17.54 10.64
CA MET A 203 26.64 16.97 11.67
C MET A 203 25.86 16.26 12.77
N CYS A 204 26.41 15.14 13.24
CA CYS A 204 25.93 14.49 14.44
C CYS A 204 26.31 15.30 15.69
N SER A 205 25.48 15.23 16.73
CA SER A 205 25.74 15.88 18.03
C SER A 205 26.97 15.31 18.75
N CYS A 206 27.53 14.17 18.32
CA CYS A 206 28.82 13.70 18.82
C CYS A 206 30.01 14.53 18.30
N GLY A 207 29.83 15.27 17.20
CA GLY A 207 30.86 16.11 16.58
C GLY A 207 31.84 15.39 15.66
N GLU A 208 31.72 14.07 15.47
CA GLU A 208 32.74 13.25 14.79
C GLU A 208 32.49 13.08 13.28
N ALA A 209 31.23 13.10 12.85
CA ALA A 209 30.85 12.91 11.45
C ALA A 209 29.44 13.47 11.17
N GLU A 210 29.04 13.45 9.90
CA GLU A 210 27.63 13.62 9.52
C GLU A 210 26.77 12.53 10.14
N GLN A 211 25.54 12.88 10.54
CA GLN A 211 24.61 11.92 11.11
C GLN A 211 23.94 11.13 9.99
N ASP A 212 24.56 10.02 9.58
CA ASP A 212 24.00 9.06 8.64
C ASP A 212 23.81 7.67 9.28
N THR A 213 23.19 6.75 8.52
CA THR A 213 22.94 5.37 8.97
C THR A 213 24.23 4.66 9.39
N ALA A 214 25.33 4.83 8.64
CA ALA A 214 26.58 4.15 8.91
C ALA A 214 27.21 4.63 10.22
N HIS A 215 27.26 5.95 10.41
CA HIS A 215 27.78 6.58 11.60
C HIS A 215 27.00 6.15 12.83
N ILE A 216 25.67 6.24 12.81
CA ILE A 216 24.83 5.83 13.94
C ILE A 216 25.04 4.35 14.29
N LEU A 217 25.00 3.46 13.30
CA LEU A 217 25.04 2.01 13.52
C LEU A 217 26.45 1.47 13.81
N ARG A 218 27.51 2.21 13.52
CA ARG A 218 28.90 1.74 13.64
C ARG A 218 29.76 2.59 14.58
N ASP A 219 29.75 3.91 14.41
CA ASP A 219 30.85 4.77 14.88
C ASP A 219 30.44 5.75 16.01
N CYS A 220 29.19 6.21 16.05
CA CYS A 220 28.78 7.34 16.90
C CYS A 220 29.02 7.12 18.39
N ARG A 221 29.92 7.90 19.03
CA ARG A 221 30.23 7.73 20.46
C ARG A 221 29.00 7.85 21.38
N ASN A 222 28.04 8.71 21.00
CA ASN A 222 26.83 8.96 21.82
C ASN A 222 25.95 7.70 21.94
N HIS A 223 26.08 6.75 21.01
CA HIS A 223 25.33 5.51 21.03
C HIS A 223 26.20 4.27 21.30
N GLN A 224 27.44 4.44 21.77
CA GLN A 224 28.37 3.33 21.99
C GLN A 224 27.82 2.30 22.99
N VAL A 225 27.37 2.75 24.18
CA VAL A 225 26.84 1.86 25.24
C VAL A 225 25.68 1.02 24.71
N LEU A 226 24.72 1.65 24.03
CA LEU A 226 23.57 0.95 23.46
C LEU A 226 24.00 0.00 22.33
N ARG A 227 24.99 0.37 21.51
CA ARG A 227 25.51 -0.53 20.46
C ARG A 227 26.15 -1.77 21.05
N GLU A 228 26.97 -1.63 22.10
CA GLU A 228 27.63 -2.75 22.78
C GLU A 228 26.62 -3.66 23.49
N GLU A 229 25.52 -3.10 24.00
CA GLU A 229 24.44 -3.89 24.59
C GLU A 229 23.67 -4.71 23.53
N ILE A 230 23.34 -4.12 22.38
CA ILE A 230 22.59 -4.79 21.30
C ILE A 230 23.48 -5.74 20.48
N TRP A 231 24.73 -5.36 20.25
CA TRP A 231 25.74 -6.13 19.52
C TRP A 231 27.00 -6.33 20.38
N PRO A 232 26.98 -7.29 21.34
CA PRO A 232 28.16 -7.61 22.15
C PRO A 232 29.33 -8.18 21.34
N LEU A 233 29.03 -8.78 20.18
CA LEU A 233 30.01 -9.26 19.22
C LEU A 233 30.06 -8.34 18.01
N PRO A 234 31.24 -8.16 17.38
CA PRO A 234 31.36 -7.35 16.16
C PRO A 234 30.37 -7.81 15.09
N GLU A 235 29.54 -6.88 14.64
CA GLU A 235 28.51 -7.12 13.63
C GLU A 235 28.67 -6.14 12.48
N SER A 236 28.74 -6.66 11.26
CA SER A 236 28.97 -5.83 10.06
C SER A 236 27.77 -4.93 9.78
N LEU A 237 28.02 -3.73 9.23
CA LEU A 237 26.94 -2.83 8.79
C LEU A 237 26.02 -3.52 7.77
N HIS A 238 26.60 -4.35 6.90
CA HIS A 238 25.85 -5.14 5.94
C HIS A 238 24.86 -6.09 6.65
N ASN A 239 25.29 -6.85 7.66
CA ASN A 239 24.39 -7.77 8.37
C ASN A 239 23.34 -7.03 9.21
N LYS A 240 23.68 -5.86 9.78
CA LYS A 240 22.71 -4.99 10.47
C LYS A 240 21.58 -4.51 9.55
N LEU A 241 21.85 -4.31 8.26
CA LEU A 241 20.89 -3.77 7.30
C LEU A 241 20.27 -4.84 6.39
N TYR A 242 21.01 -5.89 6.03
CA TYR A 242 20.66 -6.90 5.01
C TYR A 242 20.81 -8.34 5.49
N GLY A 243 21.07 -8.53 6.78
CA GLY A 243 21.23 -9.84 7.39
C GLY A 243 19.93 -10.62 7.59
N PRO A 244 20.02 -11.78 8.27
CA PRO A 244 18.86 -12.57 8.68
C PRO A 244 17.88 -11.76 9.53
N VAL A 245 16.63 -12.22 9.60
CA VAL A 245 15.55 -11.54 10.35
C VAL A 245 15.95 -11.14 11.78
N ALA A 246 16.71 -11.99 12.48
CA ALA A 246 17.20 -11.71 13.83
C ALA A 246 18.16 -10.50 13.88
N ALA A 247 19.02 -10.32 12.88
CA ALA A 247 19.92 -9.17 12.79
C ALA A 247 19.14 -7.88 12.50
N LEU A 248 18.15 -7.94 11.62
CA LEU A 248 17.28 -6.81 11.33
C LEU A 248 16.43 -6.40 12.54
N GLN A 249 15.91 -7.38 13.28
CA GLN A 249 15.17 -7.13 14.52
C GLN A 249 16.05 -6.42 15.56
N LYS A 250 17.32 -6.82 15.71
CA LYS A 250 18.29 -6.10 16.56
C LYS A 250 18.46 -4.65 16.14
N THR A 251 18.61 -4.38 14.84
CA THR A 251 18.70 -3.01 14.32
C THR A 251 17.44 -2.20 14.62
N THR A 252 16.25 -2.78 14.46
CA THR A 252 14.99 -2.09 14.82
C THR A 252 14.87 -1.81 16.31
N ASN A 253 15.33 -2.74 17.15
CA ASN A 253 15.35 -2.57 18.62
C ASN A 253 16.32 -1.45 19.02
N TYR A 254 17.52 -1.43 18.43
CA TYR A 254 18.51 -0.37 18.63
C TYR A 254 17.92 1.01 18.30
N ILE A 255 17.28 1.16 17.13
CA ILE A 255 16.65 2.44 16.74
C ILE A 255 15.58 2.86 17.76
N SER A 256 14.67 1.95 18.12
CA SER A 256 13.61 2.22 19.09
C SER A 256 14.17 2.71 20.43
N ARG A 257 15.24 2.07 20.92
CA ARG A 257 15.89 2.41 22.19
C ARG A 257 16.80 3.64 22.13
N SER A 258 17.31 3.97 20.95
CA SER A 258 18.22 5.11 20.75
C SER A 258 17.51 6.46 20.82
N GLY A 259 16.18 6.48 20.67
CA GLY A 259 15.40 7.72 20.54
C GLY A 259 15.61 8.46 19.21
N LEU A 260 16.40 7.89 18.29
CA LEU A 260 16.59 8.44 16.96
C LEU A 260 15.30 8.30 16.15
N GLN A 261 14.92 9.38 15.50
CA GLN A 261 13.86 9.34 14.50
C GLN A 261 14.48 8.94 13.17
N VAL A 262 14.10 7.78 12.66
CA VAL A 262 14.43 7.35 11.30
C VAL A 262 13.18 7.28 10.47
#